data_AF-A0ABD0R8V3-F1
#
_entry.id   AF-A0ABD0R8V3-F1
#
_cell.length_a   1.000
_cell.length_b   1.000
_cell.length_c   1.000
_cell.angle_alpha   90.00
_cell.angle_beta   90.00
_cell.angle_gamma   90.00
#
_symmetry.space_group_name_H-M   'P 1'
#
loop_
_entity.id
_entity.type
_entity.pdbx_description
1 polymer ?
#
loop_
_entity_poly.entity_id
_entity_poly.type
_entity_poly.pdbx_seq_one_letter_code
_entity_poly.pdbx_strand_id
1 'polypeptide(L)'
;MAGRMQQQVRLWVRCTLLQAYQADLLKDLDKAQGLSPDEVAELHHTMDLALHATKQAATAMGRSMGATVVTERHLWVNLADLEKKERGFLLDAPVLPSQLFGASVKMVVEKFREARVHSVAFKTFIPRRSTSEPEQHGERRRAQKTSVATRAPPPPACGSRR
;
A
#
# COMPACT_ATOMS: atom_id res chain seq x y z
N MET A 1 -9.26 19.13 -7.35
CA MET A 1 -8.23 19.29 -6.29
C MET A 1 -7.77 20.73 -6.09
N ALA A 2 -7.62 21.53 -7.17
CA ALA A 2 -7.16 22.93 -7.10
C ALA A 2 -7.95 23.86 -6.14
N GLY A 3 -9.28 23.72 -6.06
CA GLY A 3 -10.11 24.57 -5.18
C GLY A 3 -9.82 24.41 -3.68
N ARG A 4 -9.40 23.22 -3.22
CA ARG A 4 -9.08 22.98 -1.80
C ARG A 4 -7.75 23.59 -1.38
N MET A 5 -6.77 23.58 -2.29
CA MET A 5 -5.47 24.24 -2.07
C MET A 5 -5.62 25.75 -2.01
N GLN A 6 -6.44 26.33 -2.90
CA GLN A 6 -6.77 27.76 -2.87
C GLN A 6 -7.50 28.18 -1.59
N GLN A 7 -8.42 27.35 -1.08
CA GLN A 7 -9.07 27.60 0.22
C GLN A 7 -8.11 27.51 1.40
N GLN A 8 -7.19 26.54 1.40
CA GLN A 8 -6.14 26.42 2.43
C GLN A 8 -5.23 27.64 2.46
N VAL A 9 -4.75 28.11 1.31
CA VAL A 9 -3.91 29.31 1.22
C VAL A 9 -4.64 30.55 1.74
N ARG A 10 -5.92 30.72 1.36
CA ARG A 10 -6.75 31.84 1.86
C ARG A 10 -7.05 31.75 3.36
N LEU A 11 -7.14 30.54 3.92
CA LEU A 11 -7.31 30.34 5.35
C LEU A 11 -6.01 30.70 6.09
N TRP A 12 -4.87 30.28 5.55
CA TRP A 12 -3.55 30.54 6.12
C TRP A 12 -3.22 32.04 6.15
N VAL A 13 -3.47 32.75 5.04
CA VAL A 13 -3.31 34.22 4.97
C VAL A 13 -4.16 34.94 6.02
N ARG A 14 -5.39 34.49 6.26
CA ARG A 14 -6.26 35.06 7.31
C ARG A 14 -5.71 34.78 8.71
N CYS A 15 -5.17 33.59 8.94
CA CYS A 15 -4.55 33.22 10.21
C CYS A 15 -3.34 34.09 10.52
N THR A 16 -2.46 34.33 9.54
CA THR A 16 -1.28 35.16 9.73
C THR A 16 -1.63 36.63 9.98
N LEU A 17 -2.67 37.13 9.30
CA LEU A 17 -3.21 38.49 9.55
C LEU A 17 -3.77 38.62 10.97
N LEU A 18 -4.54 37.63 11.44
CA LEU A 18 -5.05 37.62 12.80
C LEU A 18 -3.92 37.57 13.84
N GLN A 19 -2.89 36.75 13.61
CA GLN A 19 -1.75 36.66 14.53
C GLN A 19 -0.96 37.96 14.62
N ALA A 20 -0.77 38.66 13.49
CA ALA A 20 -0.11 39.97 13.47
C ALA A 20 -0.95 41.01 14.24
N TYR A 21 -2.27 41.02 14.02
CA TYR A 21 -3.19 41.89 14.75
C TYR A 21 -3.19 41.61 16.26
N GLN A 22 -3.20 40.33 16.65
CA GLN A 22 -3.14 39.91 18.05
C GLN A 22 -1.82 40.36 18.71
N ALA A 23 -0.70 40.29 17.98
CA ALA A 23 0.60 40.75 18.46
C ALA A 23 0.67 42.27 18.65
N ASP A 24 -0.05 43.05 17.83
CA ASP A 24 -0.10 44.50 17.99
C ASP A 24 -1.02 44.92 19.14
N LEU A 25 -2.20 44.28 19.30
CA LEU A 25 -3.06 44.44 20.49
C LEU A 25 -2.33 44.12 21.80
N LEU A 26 -1.51 43.05 21.81
CA LEU A 26 -0.68 42.72 22.97
C LEU A 26 0.37 43.78 23.29
N LYS A 27 0.96 44.42 22.27
CA LYS A 27 1.93 45.51 22.46
C LYS A 27 1.26 46.77 22.98
N ASP A 28 0.02 47.02 22.58
CA ASP A 28 -0.76 48.17 23.05
C ASP A 28 -1.24 47.96 24.49
N LEU A 29 -1.58 46.71 24.86
CA LEU A 29 -1.79 46.25 26.23
C LEU A 29 -0.59 46.52 27.15
N ASP A 30 0.62 46.24 26.68
CA ASP A 30 1.87 46.42 27.43
C ASP A 30 2.18 47.91 27.68
N LYS A 31 1.64 48.81 26.84
CA LYS A 31 1.89 50.25 26.89
C LYS A 31 0.75 51.07 27.51
N ALA A 32 -0.48 50.57 27.54
CA ALA A 32 -1.67 51.27 28.02
C ALA A 32 -2.07 50.86 29.45
N GLN A 33 -2.84 51.70 30.14
CA GLN A 33 -3.40 51.47 31.49
C GLN A 33 -4.58 50.47 31.47
N GLY A 34 -4.43 49.35 30.75
CA GLY A 34 -5.44 48.29 30.57
C GLY A 34 -6.29 48.42 29.30
N LEU A 35 -6.80 47.29 28.81
CA LEU A 35 -7.76 47.23 27.71
C LEU A 35 -9.17 47.56 28.19
N SER A 36 -9.95 48.17 27.31
CA SER A 36 -11.40 48.21 27.47
C SER A 36 -12.00 46.81 27.40
N PRO A 37 -13.16 46.56 28.04
CA PRO A 37 -13.82 45.26 28.00
C PRO A 37 -14.21 44.81 26.57
N ASP A 38 -14.38 45.75 25.63
CA ASP A 38 -14.70 45.46 24.23
C ASP A 38 -13.48 44.92 23.47
N GLU A 39 -12.31 45.53 23.66
CA GLU A 39 -11.04 45.05 23.08
C GLU A 39 -10.64 43.68 23.62
N VAL A 40 -10.94 43.39 24.90
CA VAL A 40 -10.74 42.05 25.49
C VAL A 40 -11.64 41.01 24.83
N ALA A 41 -12.91 41.36 24.54
CA ALA A 41 -13.83 40.47 23.86
C ALA A 41 -13.40 40.18 22.41
N GLU A 42 -12.91 41.21 21.69
CA GLU A 42 -12.34 41.05 20.35
C GLU A 42 -11.06 40.20 20.36
N LEU A 43 -10.19 40.40 21.34
CA LEU A 43 -8.98 39.59 21.53
C LEU A 43 -9.32 38.11 21.76
N HIS A 44 -10.33 37.82 22.58
CA HIS A 44 -10.79 36.44 22.80
C HIS A 44 -11.37 35.84 21.53
N HIS A 45 -12.22 36.59 20.81
CA HIS A 45 -12.84 36.13 19.57
C HIS A 45 -11.80 35.82 18.49
N THR A 46 -10.80 36.68 18.33
CA THR A 46 -9.70 36.47 17.38
C THR A 46 -8.84 35.27 17.77
N MET A 47 -8.54 35.09 19.06
CA MET A 47 -7.81 33.91 19.54
C MET A 47 -8.57 32.61 19.27
N ASP A 48 -9.88 32.58 19.53
CA ASP A 48 -10.72 31.41 19.26
C ASP A 48 -10.73 31.05 17.76
N LEU A 49 -10.82 32.05 16.88
CA LEU A 49 -10.70 31.85 15.43
C LEU A 49 -9.33 31.28 15.04
N ALA A 50 -8.24 31.79 15.61
CA ALA A 50 -6.88 31.32 15.34
C ALA A 50 -6.67 29.87 15.83
N LEU A 51 -7.18 29.53 17.02
CA LEU A 51 -7.13 28.16 17.56
C LEU A 51 -7.95 27.20 16.70
N HIS A 52 -9.14 27.61 16.28
CA HIS A 52 -9.99 26.79 15.42
C HIS A 52 -9.35 26.56 14.05
N ALA A 53 -8.76 27.59 13.44
CA ALA A 53 -8.02 27.46 12.19
C ALA A 53 -6.81 26.53 12.32
N THR A 54 -6.05 26.64 13.41
CA THR A 54 -4.92 25.74 13.71
C THR A 54 -5.36 24.29 13.89
N LYS A 55 -6.46 24.05 14.62
CA LYS A 55 -7.06 22.72 14.78
C LYS A 55 -7.45 22.12 13.43
N GLN A 56 -8.06 22.91 12.55
CA GLN A 56 -8.42 22.46 11.21
C GLN A 56 -7.18 22.13 10.37
N ALA A 57 -6.14 22.96 10.43
CA ALA A 57 -4.87 22.71 9.76
C ALA A 57 -4.20 21.42 10.26
N ALA A 58 -4.08 21.24 11.57
CA ALA A 58 -3.54 20.02 12.18
C ALA A 58 -4.33 18.76 11.78
N THR A 59 -5.67 18.85 11.78
CA THR A 59 -6.54 17.75 11.34
C THR A 59 -6.32 17.42 9.85
N ALA A 60 -6.21 18.43 8.99
CA ALA A 60 -5.96 18.23 7.57
C ALA A 60 -4.59 17.59 7.32
N MET A 61 -3.55 18.06 8.02
CA MET A 61 -2.21 17.47 7.96
C MET A 61 -2.21 16.01 8.44
N GLY A 62 -2.82 15.72 9.59
CA GLY A 62 -2.93 14.35 10.11
C GLY A 62 -3.65 13.40 9.14
N ARG A 63 -4.72 13.87 8.49
CA ARG A 63 -5.41 13.10 7.43
C ARG A 63 -4.52 12.85 6.22
N SER A 64 -3.75 13.85 5.80
CA SER A 64 -2.80 13.72 4.69
C SER A 64 -1.70 12.71 5.00
N MET A 65 -1.10 12.79 6.19
CA MET A 65 -0.08 11.84 6.65
C MET A 65 -0.64 10.42 6.72
N GLY A 66 -1.85 10.25 7.30
CA GLY A 66 -2.53 8.96 7.35
C GLY A 66 -2.77 8.38 5.96
N ALA A 67 -3.18 9.20 4.98
CA ALA A 67 -3.37 8.77 3.60
C ALA A 67 -2.04 8.31 2.96
N THR A 68 -0.94 9.04 3.15
CA THR A 68 0.39 8.63 2.66
C THR A 68 0.80 7.27 3.23
N VAL A 69 0.66 7.07 4.54
CA VAL A 69 0.98 5.80 5.20
C VAL A 69 0.15 4.64 4.65
N VAL A 70 -1.15 4.86 4.38
CA VAL A 70 -2.02 3.84 3.76
C VAL A 70 -1.56 3.51 2.34
N THR A 71 -1.18 4.51 1.54
CA THR A 71 -0.68 4.26 0.18
C THR A 71 0.64 3.51 0.17
N GLU A 72 1.56 3.84 1.07
CA GLU A 72 2.82 3.11 1.25
C GLU A 72 2.56 1.67 1.67
N ARG A 73 1.65 1.43 2.63
CA ARG A 73 1.24 0.07 3.03
C ARG A 73 0.75 -0.75 1.84
N HIS A 74 -0.12 -0.17 1.02
CA HIS A 74 -0.61 -0.84 -0.20
C HIS A 74 0.52 -1.15 -1.17
N LEU A 75 1.46 -0.22 -1.38
CA LEU A 75 2.61 -0.44 -2.24
C LEU A 75 3.48 -1.61 -1.74
N TRP A 76 3.86 -1.59 -0.46
CA TRP A 76 4.68 -2.64 0.13
C TRP A 76 4.01 -4.03 0.06
N VAL A 77 2.72 -4.11 0.36
CA VAL A 77 1.96 -5.37 0.30
C VAL A 77 1.74 -5.86 -1.14
N ASN A 78 1.66 -4.95 -2.11
CA ASN A 78 1.56 -5.31 -3.53
C ASN A 78 2.89 -5.82 -4.10
N LEU A 79 4.02 -5.30 -3.62
CA LEU A 79 5.36 -5.75 -4.03
C LEU A 79 5.79 -7.03 -3.31
N ALA A 80 5.25 -7.28 -2.11
CA ALA A 80 5.42 -8.54 -1.43
C ALA A 80 4.61 -9.62 -2.18
N ASP A 81 5.29 -10.65 -2.69
CA ASP A 81 4.69 -11.79 -3.39
C ASP A 81 3.87 -12.66 -2.40
N LEU A 82 2.74 -12.11 -1.96
CA LEU A 82 1.85 -12.66 -0.95
C LEU A 82 0.57 -13.20 -1.57
N GLU A 83 -0.09 -14.12 -0.88
CA GLU A 83 -1.42 -14.55 -1.29
C GLU A 83 -2.47 -13.47 -1.00
N LYS A 84 -3.55 -13.43 -1.80
CA LYS A 84 -4.60 -12.41 -1.67
C LYS A 84 -5.22 -12.35 -0.26
N LYS A 85 -5.31 -13.51 0.41
CA LYS A 85 -5.83 -13.62 1.79
C LYS A 85 -4.92 -12.93 2.81
N GLU A 86 -3.62 -13.07 2.66
CA GLU A 86 -2.61 -12.48 3.54
C GLU A 86 -2.51 -10.97 3.32
N ARG A 87 -2.61 -10.53 2.05
CA ARG A 87 -2.69 -9.11 1.72
C ARG A 87 -3.85 -8.42 2.42
N GLY A 88 -5.07 -8.97 2.33
CA GLY A 88 -6.24 -8.41 3.02
C GLY A 88 -6.00 -8.29 4.53
N PHE A 89 -5.49 -9.36 5.15
CA PHE A 89 -5.21 -9.38 6.58
C PHE A 89 -4.18 -8.33 7.04
N LEU A 90 -3.17 -8.01 6.22
CA LEU A 90 -2.20 -6.94 6.51
C LEU A 90 -2.79 -5.54 6.33
N LEU A 91 -3.66 -5.36 5.34
CA LEU A 91 -4.28 -4.06 5.05
C LEU A 91 -5.39 -3.70 6.04
N ASP A 92 -6.07 -4.69 6.60
CA ASP A 92 -7.10 -4.52 7.62
C ASP A 92 -6.52 -4.19 9.02
N ALA A 93 -5.21 -4.37 9.22
CA ALA A 93 -4.56 -4.08 10.49
C ALA A 93 -4.58 -2.56 10.77
N PRO A 94 -4.86 -2.12 12.01
CA PRO A 94 -4.84 -0.69 12.34
C PRO A 94 -3.43 -0.08 12.12
N VAL A 95 -3.38 1.19 11.72
CA VAL A 95 -2.12 1.96 11.68
C VAL A 95 -1.78 2.41 13.09
N LEU A 96 -0.68 1.91 13.64
CA LEU A 96 -0.17 2.34 14.94
C LEU A 96 1.04 3.26 14.70
N PRO A 97 1.20 4.37 15.46
CA PRO A 97 2.32 5.30 15.27
C PRO A 97 3.71 4.64 15.34
N SER A 98 3.85 3.58 16.13
CA SER A 98 5.09 2.83 16.29
C SER A 98 5.21 1.61 15.37
N GLN A 99 4.12 1.19 14.71
CA GLN A 99 4.09 -0.06 13.94
C GLN A 99 3.27 0.07 12.67
N LEU A 100 3.96 -0.05 11.54
CA LEU A 100 3.35 0.06 10.22
C LEU A 100 2.40 -1.08 9.88
N PHE A 101 2.41 -2.25 10.50
CA PHE A 101 1.42 -3.31 10.24
C PHE A 101 0.99 -4.05 11.52
N GLY A 102 1.43 -3.55 12.68
CA GLY A 102 1.14 -4.16 13.97
C GLY A 102 1.65 -5.60 14.12
N ALA A 103 0.96 -6.37 14.95
CA ALA A 103 1.23 -7.79 15.15
C ALA A 103 0.92 -8.67 13.92
N SER A 104 0.17 -8.15 12.94
CA SER A 104 -0.28 -8.92 11.77
C SER A 104 0.88 -9.42 10.89
N VAL A 105 1.96 -8.63 10.76
CA VAL A 105 3.17 -9.06 10.03
C VAL A 105 3.81 -10.29 10.65
N LYS A 106 3.87 -10.38 11.99
CA LYS A 106 4.45 -11.55 12.65
C LYS A 106 3.72 -12.83 12.26
N MET A 107 2.38 -12.79 12.22
CA MET A 107 1.60 -13.96 11.85
C MET A 107 1.77 -14.38 10.38
N VAL A 108 1.84 -13.42 9.45
CA VAL A 108 2.09 -13.71 8.03
C VAL A 108 3.50 -14.28 7.84
N VAL A 109 4.50 -13.74 8.54
CA VAL A 109 5.88 -14.22 8.49
C VAL A 109 6.00 -15.64 9.04
N GLU A 110 5.34 -15.96 10.16
CA GLU A 110 5.35 -17.33 10.71
C GLU A 110 4.69 -18.32 9.76
N LYS A 111 3.52 -18.00 9.20
CA LYS A 111 2.87 -18.84 8.18
C LYS A 111 3.73 -19.06 6.95
N PHE A 112 4.41 -18.01 6.49
CA PHE A 112 5.34 -18.12 5.37
C PHE A 112 6.55 -19.01 5.70
N ARG A 113 7.09 -18.93 6.93
CA ARG A 113 8.14 -19.85 7.41
C ARG A 113 7.67 -21.29 7.42
N GLU A 114 6.49 -21.55 7.99
CA GLU A 114 5.88 -22.89 8.01
C GLU A 114 5.70 -23.43 6.58
N ALA A 115 5.12 -22.62 5.69
CA ALA A 115 4.93 -22.99 4.28
C ALA A 115 6.27 -23.27 3.57
N ARG A 116 7.32 -22.49 3.87
CA ARG A 116 8.67 -22.75 3.34
C ARG A 116 9.26 -24.07 3.85
N VAL A 117 9.11 -24.36 5.15
CA VAL A 117 9.56 -25.64 5.72
C VAL A 117 8.85 -26.80 5.05
N HIS A 118 7.53 -26.72 4.90
CA HIS A 118 6.73 -27.72 4.18
C HIS A 118 7.14 -27.86 2.71
N SER A 119 7.43 -26.75 2.01
CA SER A 119 7.89 -26.77 0.61
C SER A 119 9.25 -27.44 0.45
N VAL A 120 10.20 -27.16 1.35
CA VAL A 120 11.52 -27.81 1.36
C VAL A 120 11.38 -29.30 1.65
N ALA A 121 10.58 -29.68 2.65
CA ALA A 121 10.29 -31.08 2.94
C ALA A 121 9.68 -31.78 1.72
N PHE A 122 8.67 -31.18 1.09
CA PHE A 122 8.02 -31.74 -0.10
C PHE A 122 8.98 -31.90 -1.28
N LYS A 123 9.91 -30.96 -1.50
CA LYS A 123 10.97 -31.07 -2.52
C LYS A 123 11.92 -32.24 -2.26
N THR A 124 12.15 -32.61 -1.00
CA THR A 124 12.93 -33.80 -0.63
C THR A 124 12.19 -35.09 -0.97
N PHE A 125 10.84 -35.09 -0.93
CA PHE A 125 10.02 -36.26 -1.21
C PHE A 125 9.63 -36.45 -2.69
N ILE A 126 9.79 -35.44 -3.55
CA ILE A 126 9.65 -35.62 -4.99
C ILE A 126 10.96 -36.20 -5.52
N PRO A 127 10.99 -37.42 -6.07
CA PRO A 127 12.16 -37.94 -6.75
C PRO A 127 12.46 -36.99 -7.92
N ARG A 128 13.47 -36.14 -7.77
CA ARG A 128 14.03 -35.45 -8.93
C ARG A 128 14.56 -36.54 -9.83
N ARG A 129 13.94 -36.74 -11.00
CA ARG A 129 14.59 -37.45 -12.10
C ARG A 129 15.97 -36.81 -12.22
N SER A 130 17.00 -37.54 -11.85
CA SER A 130 18.38 -37.19 -12.14
C SER A 130 18.43 -36.96 -13.64
N THR A 131 18.54 -35.70 -14.05
CA THR A 131 19.07 -35.36 -15.36
C THR A 131 20.53 -35.77 -15.35
N SER A 132 20.77 -37.08 -15.47
CA SER A 132 21.93 -37.61 -16.13
C SER A 132 21.81 -37.19 -17.60
N GLU A 133 22.67 -36.25 -17.99
CA GLU A 133 23.11 -35.93 -19.36
C GLU A 133 22.05 -35.96 -20.49
N PRO A 134 21.79 -34.82 -21.15
CA PRO A 134 20.92 -34.78 -22.32
C PRO A 134 21.70 -35.12 -23.60
N GLU A 135 22.22 -36.35 -23.73
CA GLU A 135 22.74 -36.81 -25.03
C GLU A 135 21.89 -37.90 -25.70
N GLN A 136 21.00 -38.60 -24.99
CA GLN A 136 20.24 -39.71 -25.61
C GLN A 136 18.74 -39.43 -25.90
N HIS A 137 18.19 -38.29 -25.45
CA HIS A 137 16.75 -38.03 -25.60
C HIS A 137 16.34 -37.66 -27.05
N GLY A 138 17.27 -37.11 -27.83
CA GLY A 138 17.05 -36.77 -29.24
C GLY A 138 16.94 -38.01 -30.13
N GLU A 139 17.81 -39.00 -29.94
CA GLU A 139 17.87 -40.20 -30.77
C GLU A 139 16.65 -41.09 -30.60
N ARG A 140 16.18 -41.32 -29.37
CA ARG A 140 14.99 -42.15 -29.12
C ARG A 140 13.73 -41.56 -29.77
N ARG A 141 13.57 -40.23 -29.72
CA ARG A 141 12.45 -39.52 -30.36
C ARG A 141 12.58 -39.51 -31.89
N ARG A 142 13.81 -39.51 -32.42
CA ARG A 142 14.07 -39.57 -33.87
C ARG A 142 13.86 -40.98 -34.43
N ALA A 143 14.32 -42.01 -33.71
CA ALA A 143 14.11 -43.43 -34.05
C ALA A 143 12.62 -43.84 -34.01
N GLN A 144 11.86 -43.28 -33.06
CA GLN A 144 10.42 -43.54 -33.00
C GLN A 144 9.67 -42.88 -34.17
N LYS A 145 10.09 -41.70 -34.60
CA LYS A 145 9.52 -41.01 -35.78
C LYS A 145 9.86 -41.70 -37.09
N THR A 146 11.07 -42.20 -37.25
CA THR A 146 11.45 -42.97 -38.45
C THR A 146 10.70 -44.30 -38.54
N SER A 147 10.51 -45.00 -37.42
CA SER A 147 9.74 -46.25 -37.36
C SER A 147 8.27 -46.06 -37.76
N VAL A 148 7.63 -44.94 -37.37
CA VAL A 148 6.25 -44.62 -37.77
C VAL A 148 6.17 -44.21 -39.24
N ALA A 149 7.18 -43.52 -39.77
CA ALA A 149 7.23 -43.11 -41.18
C ALA A 149 7.49 -44.27 -42.16
N THR A 150 7.98 -45.42 -41.70
CA THR A 150 8.20 -46.61 -42.57
C THR A 150 6.98 -47.54 -42.64
N ARG A 151 5.91 -47.26 -41.89
CA ARG A 151 4.67 -48.05 -41.99
C ARG A 151 3.89 -47.66 -43.23
N ALA A 152 3.65 -48.63 -44.11
CA ALA A 152 2.75 -48.44 -45.25
C ALA A 152 1.34 -48.05 -44.76
N PRO A 153 0.67 -47.08 -45.43
CA PRO A 153 -0.68 -46.69 -45.07
C PRO A 153 -1.64 -47.88 -45.22
N PRO A 154 -2.66 -48.01 -44.34
CA PRO A 154 -3.64 -49.08 -44.44
C PRO A 154 -4.39 -49.00 -45.77
N PRO A 155 -4.72 -50.14 -46.42
CA PRO A 155 -5.42 -50.13 -47.69
C PRO A 155 -6.80 -49.50 -47.55
N PRO A 156 -7.29 -48.78 -48.59
CA PRO A 156 -8.61 -48.19 -48.57
C PRO A 156 -9.68 -49.27 -48.44
N ALA A 157 -10.62 -49.08 -47.51
CA ALA A 157 -11.75 -49.96 -47.31
C ALA A 157 -12.62 -49.97 -48.58
N CYS A 158 -12.75 -51.14 -49.19
CA CYS A 158 -13.68 -51.39 -50.29
C CYS A 158 -15.11 -51.25 -49.78
N GLY A 159 -15.72 -50.08 -49.97
CA GLY A 159 -17.15 -49.86 -49.76
C GLY A 159 -17.87 -49.94 -51.10
N SER A 160 -18.48 -51.09 -51.38
CA SER A 160 -19.40 -51.25 -52.51
C SER A 160 -20.80 -51.65 -52.02
N ARG A 161 -21.79 -51.09 -52.72
CA ARG A 161 -23.26 -51.27 -52.67
C ARG A 161 -23.98 -50.33 -51.69
N ARG A 162 -24.80 -49.38 -52.15
CA ARG A 162 -25.98 -49.46 -53.05
C ARG A 162 -27.10 -50.29 -52.42
#